data_AF-A0A5C6SCR0-F1
#
_entry.id   AF-A0A5C6SCR0-F1
#
_cell.length_a   1.000
_cell.length_b   1.000
_cell.length_c   1.000
_cell.angle_alpha   90.00
_cell.angle_beta   90.00
_cell.angle_gamma   90.00
#
_symmetry.space_group_name_H-M   'P 1'
#
loop_
_entity.id
_entity.type
_entity.pdbx_description
1 polymer ?
#
loop_
_entity_poly.entity_id
_entity_poly.type
_entity_poly.pdbx_seq_one_letter_code
_entity_poly.pdbx_strand_id
1 'polypeptide(L)'
;MAGPAAAQVRQPAATVPTVTQETTPDNNTGTPAQTPQGGATSGVVTKQYDDGGVYEGTFRGGLQHGRGKYTLPSGYEYEGDWVEGEIVGQGRARFPDGSVYEGSFAKGKPNGTGKITYADGGTYEGDWVEGLITGQGVAKYANGAVYEGGFQNAMHHGRGLLTQPSGYRYEGDWVNGAKEGQAKITYPDGAIYEGQMLAGQRAGRGKLTMPDGLIYDGTWEAGQMSGRGEVTHQSGDRYEGQMRGGKREGEGRATYANGDIYEGQFRDDKRDGTGTFTGTDGYVYQGQWAAGQMQGQGRVTYPDGSVYEGEMAADQPEGTGKITYTDGASYEGDWRAGVIQGQGRASYSNGMVYEGSFRDARIDGQGRMTYPDGYVYNGQWKDGQRVGRGQATYPDGTVYTGEFVDGLREGQGKLTTPAGFIYEGGWKAGEIDGEGTAQYDTGDTYTGHFAAGKRQGQGVMHYATGQVASGEWDQNRFSDPAGETSSPQGATAPGAADTGVAQDTSAAPPEAASAEDNLTPQLPTESEAGEMPQDGQTALQPDTSLPAVPDTTAPTESSQ
;
A
#
# COMPACT_ATOMS: atom_id res chain seq x y z
N MET A 1 -26.93 15.60 -4.35
CA MET A 1 -27.75 16.69 -3.81
C MET A 1 -27.63 17.84 -4.80
N ALA A 2 -28.76 18.28 -5.36
CA ALA A 2 -28.81 19.27 -6.44
C ALA A 2 -28.04 20.54 -6.08
N GLY A 3 -27.12 20.96 -6.95
CA GLY A 3 -26.38 22.22 -6.79
C GLY A 3 -27.33 23.41 -6.76
N PRO A 4 -26.92 24.53 -6.14
CA PRO A 4 -27.78 25.70 -6.02
C PRO A 4 -28.16 26.22 -7.41
N ALA A 5 -29.43 26.56 -7.55
CA ALA A 5 -30.00 27.12 -8.75
C ALA A 5 -29.49 28.55 -8.98
N ALA A 6 -28.97 28.74 -10.19
CA ALA A 6 -28.95 29.96 -10.99
C ALA A 6 -27.88 31.03 -10.69
N ALA A 7 -26.74 30.87 -11.39
CA ALA A 7 -25.85 31.94 -11.83
C ALA A 7 -26.52 32.86 -12.88
N GLN A 8 -27.75 33.31 -12.58
CA GLN A 8 -28.58 34.12 -13.45
C GLN A 8 -28.63 35.53 -12.90
N VAL A 9 -28.24 36.50 -13.73
CA VAL A 9 -28.46 37.90 -13.44
C VAL A 9 -29.97 38.17 -13.53
N ARG A 10 -30.52 38.95 -12.60
CA ARG A 10 -31.95 39.31 -12.63
C ARG A 10 -32.25 40.05 -13.93
N GLN A 11 -33.10 39.49 -14.77
CA GLN A 11 -33.54 40.18 -15.97
C GLN A 11 -34.52 41.29 -15.56
N PRO A 12 -34.28 42.56 -15.92
CA PRO A 12 -35.25 43.60 -15.64
C PRO A 12 -36.57 43.32 -16.38
N ALA A 13 -37.67 43.90 -15.90
CA ALA A 13 -38.90 43.94 -16.66
C ALA A 13 -38.62 44.60 -18.03
N ALA A 14 -38.47 43.79 -19.08
CA ALA A 14 -37.97 44.19 -20.39
C ALA A 14 -38.98 45.04 -21.20
N THR A 15 -40.13 45.37 -20.61
CA THR A 15 -41.17 46.18 -21.22
C THR A 15 -41.18 47.55 -20.58
N VAL A 16 -40.57 48.52 -21.28
CA VAL A 16 -40.97 49.91 -21.13
C VAL A 16 -42.47 49.98 -21.47
N PRO A 17 -43.30 50.55 -20.58
CA PRO A 17 -44.71 50.69 -20.86
C PRO A 17 -44.90 51.43 -22.18
N THR A 18 -45.75 50.91 -23.05
CA THR A 18 -46.06 51.57 -24.33
C THR A 18 -46.53 52.98 -24.02
N VAL A 19 -45.80 53.99 -24.51
CA VAL A 19 -46.23 55.37 -24.40
C VAL A 19 -47.51 55.50 -25.20
N THR A 20 -48.64 55.68 -24.51
CA THR A 20 -49.94 55.82 -25.18
C THR A 20 -49.93 57.12 -25.97
N GLN A 21 -49.77 57.03 -27.28
CA GLN A 21 -50.01 58.18 -28.15
C GLN A 21 -51.51 58.28 -28.37
N GLU A 22 -52.10 59.46 -28.19
CA GLU A 22 -53.47 59.72 -28.67
C GLU A 22 -53.49 59.46 -30.17
N THR A 23 -54.14 58.37 -30.58
CA THR A 23 -54.72 58.31 -31.92
C THR A 23 -55.86 59.31 -31.93
N THR A 24 -55.66 60.48 -32.54
CA THR A 24 -56.77 61.33 -32.93
C THR A 24 -57.80 60.47 -33.66
N PRO A 25 -59.07 60.45 -33.24
CA PRO A 25 -60.11 59.76 -33.99
C PRO A 25 -60.26 60.40 -35.36
N ASP A 26 -60.16 59.60 -36.42
CA ASP A 26 -60.61 59.97 -37.76
C ASP A 26 -62.10 60.31 -37.70
N ASN A 27 -62.40 61.60 -37.63
CA ASN A 27 -63.74 62.14 -37.83
C ASN A 27 -63.59 63.61 -38.28
N ASN A 28 -63.58 63.86 -39.59
CA ASN A 28 -64.67 64.55 -40.28
C ASN A 28 -64.28 64.92 -41.73
N THR A 29 -65.24 64.74 -42.63
CA THR A 29 -65.29 65.23 -44.00
C THR A 29 -65.11 66.77 -44.11
N GLY A 30 -64.31 67.26 -45.06
CA GLY A 30 -64.40 68.65 -45.58
C GLY A 30 -63.08 69.43 -45.77
N THR A 31 -62.50 69.32 -46.96
CA THR A 31 -61.35 70.01 -47.61
C THR A 31 -61.47 71.56 -47.65
N PRO A 32 -60.42 72.38 -47.99
CA PRO A 32 -58.95 72.29 -47.85
C PRO A 32 -58.27 73.51 -47.15
N ALA A 33 -56.95 73.42 -47.01
CA ALA A 33 -55.94 74.50 -46.95
C ALA A 33 -55.50 74.99 -45.57
N GLN A 34 -54.37 74.49 -45.09
CA GLN A 34 -53.06 75.14 -45.27
C GLN A 34 -52.01 74.24 -44.60
N THR A 35 -50.96 73.89 -45.34
CA THR A 35 -49.74 73.30 -44.80
C THR A 35 -49.10 74.27 -43.81
N PRO A 36 -48.80 73.89 -42.56
CA PRO A 36 -47.69 74.49 -41.85
C PRO A 36 -46.46 73.65 -42.18
N GLN A 37 -45.58 74.25 -42.98
CA GLN A 37 -44.19 73.85 -43.03
C GLN A 37 -43.60 73.82 -41.62
N GLY A 38 -42.62 72.93 -41.44
CA GLY A 38 -42.03 72.60 -40.16
C GLY A 38 -41.57 73.80 -39.35
N GLY A 39 -42.15 73.94 -38.17
CA GLY A 39 -41.52 74.60 -37.04
C GLY A 39 -41.08 73.53 -36.06
N ALA A 40 -39.78 73.33 -35.90
CA ALA A 40 -39.28 72.66 -34.71
C ALA A 40 -39.64 73.54 -33.50
N THR A 41 -40.57 73.10 -32.66
CA THR A 41 -40.80 73.72 -31.36
C THR A 41 -39.55 73.47 -30.52
N SER A 42 -38.68 74.47 -30.44
CA SER A 42 -37.43 74.43 -29.66
C SER A 42 -37.63 74.64 -28.15
N GLY A 43 -38.88 74.76 -27.69
CA GLY A 43 -39.22 74.84 -26.28
C GLY A 43 -39.48 73.47 -25.68
N VAL A 44 -39.03 73.25 -24.45
CA VAL A 44 -39.44 72.12 -23.61
C VAL A 44 -40.94 72.26 -23.31
N VAL A 45 -41.71 71.21 -23.57
CA VAL A 45 -43.16 71.14 -23.35
C VAL A 45 -43.45 69.98 -22.42
N THR A 46 -44.35 70.21 -21.46
CA THR A 46 -44.91 69.16 -20.60
C THR A 46 -46.26 68.69 -21.16
N LYS A 47 -46.39 67.40 -21.48
CA LYS A 47 -47.65 66.75 -21.90
C LYS A 47 -48.00 65.63 -20.92
N GLN A 48 -49.24 65.62 -20.46
CA GLN A 48 -49.81 64.53 -19.66
C GLN A 48 -50.71 63.67 -20.55
N TYR A 49 -50.67 62.36 -20.34
CA TYR A 49 -51.41 61.34 -21.10
C TYR A 49 -52.49 60.68 -20.24
N ASP A 50 -53.46 60.04 -20.89
CA ASP A 50 -54.60 59.39 -20.23
C ASP A 50 -54.21 58.23 -19.32
N ASP A 51 -53.06 57.59 -19.60
CA ASP A 51 -52.46 56.57 -18.74
C ASP A 51 -51.81 57.12 -17.46
N GLY A 52 -51.92 58.44 -17.25
CA GLY A 52 -51.30 59.17 -16.15
C GLY A 52 -49.82 59.49 -16.38
N GLY A 53 -49.26 59.09 -17.53
CA GLY A 53 -47.90 59.39 -17.91
C GLY A 53 -47.68 60.88 -18.14
N VAL A 54 -46.48 61.37 -17.83
CA VAL A 54 -46.07 62.76 -18.05
C VAL A 54 -44.76 62.77 -18.82
N TYR A 55 -44.77 63.38 -20.02
CA TYR A 55 -43.57 63.67 -20.79
C TYR A 55 -43.20 65.15 -20.68
N GLU A 56 -41.93 65.44 -20.43
CA GLU A 56 -41.34 66.77 -20.44
C GLU A 56 -40.15 66.77 -21.41
N GLY A 57 -40.26 67.48 -22.53
CA GLY A 57 -39.19 67.50 -23.54
C GLY A 57 -39.59 68.22 -24.83
N THR A 58 -38.78 68.05 -25.88
CA THR A 58 -39.06 68.64 -27.19
C THR A 58 -39.95 67.74 -28.05
N PHE A 59 -40.64 68.36 -29.01
CA PHE A 59 -41.51 67.68 -29.98
C PHE A 59 -41.12 68.07 -31.41
N ARG A 60 -41.26 67.13 -32.35
CA ARG A 60 -41.14 67.36 -33.80
C ARG A 60 -42.32 66.70 -34.49
N GLY A 61 -43.13 67.46 -35.22
CA GLY A 61 -44.31 66.93 -35.92
C GLY A 61 -45.38 66.37 -34.97
N GLY A 62 -45.49 66.91 -33.75
CA GLY A 62 -46.43 66.42 -32.73
C GLY A 62 -45.95 65.19 -31.94
N LEU A 63 -44.82 64.61 -32.32
CA LEU A 63 -44.21 63.44 -31.68
C LEU A 63 -43.03 63.84 -30.80
N GLN A 64 -42.80 63.10 -29.72
CA GLN A 64 -41.65 63.27 -28.83
C GLN A 64 -40.35 63.13 -29.65
N HIS A 65 -39.46 64.10 -29.56
CA HIS A 65 -38.22 64.10 -30.35
C HIS A 65 -37.15 64.92 -29.64
N GLY A 66 -35.88 64.52 -29.72
CA GLY A 66 -34.78 65.18 -29.00
C GLY A 66 -34.56 64.55 -27.63
N ARG A 67 -34.28 65.35 -26.60
CA ARG A 67 -34.19 64.85 -25.22
C ARG A 67 -35.47 65.12 -24.45
N GLY A 68 -35.88 64.15 -23.65
CA GLY A 68 -37.07 64.28 -22.83
C GLY A 68 -37.13 63.28 -21.68
N LYS A 69 -37.92 63.64 -20.69
CA LYS A 69 -38.19 62.88 -19.48
C LYS A 69 -39.64 62.38 -19.50
N TYR A 70 -39.84 61.08 -19.32
CA TYR A 70 -41.16 60.45 -19.24
C TYR A 70 -41.31 59.76 -17.88
N THR A 71 -42.41 60.02 -17.19
CA THR A 71 -42.71 59.43 -15.87
C THR A 71 -44.10 58.80 -15.89
N LEU A 72 -44.27 57.71 -15.14
CA LEU A 72 -45.54 57.01 -14.98
C LEU A 72 -45.92 56.89 -13.50
N PRO A 73 -47.22 56.87 -13.16
CA PRO A 73 -47.68 56.66 -11.78
C PRO A 73 -47.22 55.33 -11.18
N SER A 74 -46.86 54.35 -12.01
CA SER A 74 -46.28 53.06 -11.60
C SER A 74 -44.88 53.19 -10.97
N GLY A 75 -44.25 54.36 -11.05
CA GLY A 75 -42.88 54.59 -10.60
C GLY A 75 -41.83 54.39 -11.69
N TYR A 76 -42.23 54.08 -12.93
CA TYR A 76 -41.32 54.07 -14.08
C TYR A 76 -40.95 55.50 -14.48
N GLU A 77 -39.67 55.73 -14.72
CA GLU A 77 -39.13 57.00 -15.19
C GLU A 77 -38.09 56.73 -16.27
N TYR A 78 -38.12 57.48 -17.37
CA TYR A 78 -37.11 57.49 -18.42
C TYR A 78 -36.65 58.92 -18.69
N GLU A 79 -35.36 59.12 -18.85
CA GLU A 79 -34.78 60.38 -19.32
C GLU A 79 -33.73 60.06 -20.39
N GLY A 80 -33.89 60.60 -21.59
CA GLY A 80 -32.94 60.32 -22.66
C GLY A 80 -33.38 60.80 -24.02
N ASP A 81 -32.80 60.18 -25.04
CA ASP A 81 -33.02 60.49 -26.44
C ASP A 81 -34.36 59.89 -26.94
N TRP A 82 -35.03 60.64 -27.81
CA TRP A 82 -36.31 60.33 -28.44
C TRP A 82 -36.27 60.66 -29.93
N VAL A 83 -36.83 59.80 -30.77
CA VAL A 83 -37.00 60.05 -32.21
C VAL A 83 -38.39 59.60 -32.62
N GLU A 84 -39.22 60.55 -33.06
CA GLU A 84 -40.55 60.27 -33.64
C GLU A 84 -41.47 59.47 -32.70
N GLY A 85 -41.43 59.80 -31.41
CA GLY A 85 -42.23 59.16 -30.37
C GLY A 85 -41.63 57.88 -29.81
N GLU A 86 -40.50 57.40 -30.34
CA GLU A 86 -39.80 56.23 -29.83
C GLU A 86 -38.60 56.62 -28.95
N ILE A 87 -38.44 55.88 -27.86
CA ILE A 87 -37.23 55.90 -27.02
C ILE A 87 -36.11 55.16 -27.78
N VAL A 88 -35.08 55.91 -28.19
CA VAL A 88 -33.93 55.42 -28.96
C VAL A 88 -32.68 56.18 -28.55
N GLY A 89 -31.49 55.59 -28.70
CA GLY A 89 -30.24 56.30 -28.38
C GLY A 89 -29.84 56.12 -26.92
N GLN A 90 -29.26 57.14 -26.28
CA GLN A 90 -28.82 57.03 -24.89
C GLN A 90 -29.90 57.49 -23.92
N GLY A 91 -30.03 56.80 -22.80
CA GLY A 91 -30.96 57.21 -21.76
C GLY A 91 -30.73 56.52 -20.42
N ARG A 92 -31.54 56.93 -19.46
CA ARG A 92 -31.59 56.42 -18.10
C ARG A 92 -33.03 56.06 -17.77
N ALA A 93 -33.28 54.79 -17.44
CA ALA A 93 -34.57 54.31 -16.98
C ALA A 93 -34.50 53.89 -15.50
N ARG A 94 -35.41 54.40 -14.67
CA ARG A 94 -35.69 53.89 -13.32
C ARG A 94 -36.97 53.05 -13.38
N PHE A 95 -36.89 51.82 -12.91
CA PHE A 95 -37.98 50.87 -12.91
C PHE A 95 -38.73 50.87 -11.56
N PRO A 96 -40.00 50.42 -11.53
CA PRO A 96 -40.81 50.35 -10.30
C PRO A 96 -40.19 49.51 -9.17
N ASP A 97 -39.38 48.51 -9.51
CA ASP A 97 -38.66 47.66 -8.56
C ASP A 97 -37.45 48.37 -7.92
N GLY A 98 -37.18 49.61 -8.30
CA GLY A 98 -36.04 50.41 -7.84
C GLY A 98 -34.78 50.26 -8.70
N SER A 99 -34.76 49.33 -9.67
CA SER A 99 -33.64 49.13 -10.58
C SER A 99 -33.44 50.36 -11.48
N VAL A 100 -32.19 50.66 -11.82
CA VAL A 100 -31.84 51.79 -12.70
C VAL A 100 -30.96 51.29 -13.83
N TYR A 101 -31.40 51.44 -15.07
CA TYR A 101 -30.61 51.19 -16.28
C TYR A 101 -30.11 52.49 -16.89
N GLU A 102 -28.85 52.53 -17.28
CA GLU A 102 -28.20 53.62 -18.00
C GLU A 102 -27.48 53.05 -19.22
N GLY A 103 -27.85 53.50 -20.42
CA GLY A 103 -27.21 53.05 -21.64
C GLY A 103 -28.05 53.21 -22.89
N SER A 104 -27.79 52.33 -23.86
CA SER A 104 -28.37 52.39 -25.19
C SER A 104 -29.78 51.79 -25.23
N PHE A 105 -30.68 52.41 -25.99
CA PHE A 105 -32.06 51.97 -26.22
C PHE A 105 -32.38 51.89 -27.71
N ALA A 106 -33.23 50.91 -28.07
CA ALA A 106 -33.89 50.82 -29.36
C ALA A 106 -35.33 50.35 -29.17
N LYS A 107 -36.30 51.04 -29.81
CA LYS A 107 -37.74 50.75 -29.71
C LYS A 107 -38.21 50.64 -28.25
N GLY A 108 -37.72 51.55 -27.41
CA GLY A 108 -38.02 51.56 -25.98
C GLY A 108 -37.45 50.41 -25.18
N LYS A 109 -36.51 49.60 -25.69
CA LYS A 109 -35.88 48.54 -24.90
C LYS A 109 -34.37 48.77 -24.80
N PRO A 110 -33.73 48.39 -23.68
CA PRO A 110 -32.27 48.29 -23.60
C PRO A 110 -31.72 47.52 -24.81
N ASN A 111 -30.82 48.13 -25.56
CA ASN A 111 -30.27 47.54 -26.79
C ASN A 111 -28.91 48.19 -27.11
N GLY A 112 -27.87 47.39 -27.34
CA GLY A 112 -26.49 47.87 -27.42
C GLY A 112 -25.79 47.63 -26.09
N THR A 113 -25.01 48.60 -25.61
CA THR A 113 -24.34 48.49 -24.30
C THR A 113 -25.04 49.34 -23.24
N GLY A 114 -25.00 48.87 -22.00
CA GLY A 114 -25.56 49.59 -20.87
C GLY A 114 -25.32 48.92 -19.53
N LYS A 115 -25.57 49.68 -18.47
CA LYS A 115 -25.41 49.27 -17.09
C LYS A 115 -26.74 49.32 -16.37
N ILE A 116 -27.11 48.22 -15.71
CA ILE A 116 -28.21 48.18 -14.75
C ILE A 116 -27.65 48.07 -13.33
N THR A 117 -28.22 48.86 -12.41
CA THR A 117 -28.02 48.77 -10.97
C THR A 117 -29.31 48.34 -10.33
N TYR A 118 -29.32 47.19 -9.67
CA TYR A 118 -30.50 46.62 -9.00
C TYR A 118 -30.70 47.24 -7.62
N ALA A 119 -31.90 47.08 -7.06
CA ALA A 119 -32.24 47.61 -5.73
C ALA A 119 -31.39 47.02 -4.58
N ASP A 120 -30.86 45.80 -4.75
CA ASP A 120 -29.95 45.15 -3.80
C ASP A 120 -28.49 45.63 -3.92
N GLY A 121 -28.21 46.58 -4.83
CA GLY A 121 -26.87 47.09 -5.11
C GLY A 121 -26.06 46.26 -6.09
N GLY A 122 -26.58 45.11 -6.54
CA GLY A 122 -25.98 44.36 -7.63
C GLY A 122 -25.96 45.16 -8.94
N THR A 123 -25.05 44.84 -9.85
CA THR A 123 -24.97 45.50 -11.15
C THR A 123 -24.72 44.51 -12.27
N TYR A 124 -25.19 44.83 -13.47
CA TYR A 124 -24.70 44.24 -14.71
C TYR A 124 -24.34 45.34 -15.69
N GLU A 125 -23.19 45.22 -16.35
CA GLU A 125 -22.70 46.15 -17.37
C GLU A 125 -22.22 45.34 -18.57
N GLY A 126 -22.84 45.52 -19.74
CA GLY A 126 -22.52 44.70 -20.91
C GLY A 126 -23.51 44.86 -22.06
N ASP A 127 -23.62 43.82 -22.88
CA ASP A 127 -24.45 43.79 -24.07
C ASP A 127 -25.93 43.47 -23.80
N TRP A 128 -26.80 44.18 -24.50
CA TRP A 128 -28.23 44.07 -24.44
C TRP A 128 -28.81 43.91 -25.84
N VAL A 129 -29.74 42.98 -26.01
CA VAL A 129 -30.53 42.82 -27.24
C VAL A 129 -31.98 42.70 -26.86
N GLU A 130 -32.81 43.63 -27.34
CA GLU A 130 -34.26 43.67 -27.09
C GLU A 130 -34.66 43.57 -25.60
N GLY A 131 -33.88 44.21 -24.72
CA GLY A 131 -34.09 44.19 -23.28
C GLY A 131 -33.50 42.97 -22.57
N LEU A 132 -32.89 42.03 -23.30
CA LEU A 132 -32.28 40.83 -22.75
C LEU A 132 -30.77 41.02 -22.59
N ILE A 133 -30.27 40.71 -21.39
CA ILE A 133 -28.84 40.56 -21.09
C ILE A 133 -28.27 39.41 -21.93
N THR A 134 -27.28 39.71 -22.76
CA THR A 134 -26.65 38.75 -23.68
C THR A 134 -25.20 39.17 -23.94
N GLY A 135 -24.50 38.52 -24.88
CA GLY A 135 -23.18 38.94 -25.33
C GLY A 135 -22.13 38.87 -24.23
N GLN A 136 -21.30 39.90 -24.07
CA GLN A 136 -20.29 39.99 -23.02
C GLN A 136 -20.69 41.02 -21.95
N GLY A 137 -20.25 40.80 -20.71
CA GLY A 137 -20.45 41.79 -19.66
C GLY A 137 -19.80 41.44 -18.33
N VAL A 138 -20.02 42.32 -17.36
CA VAL A 138 -19.57 42.20 -15.98
C VAL A 138 -20.78 42.29 -15.05
N ALA A 139 -21.04 41.23 -14.30
CA ALA A 139 -22.02 41.21 -13.23
C ALA A 139 -21.33 41.30 -11.86
N LYS A 140 -21.78 42.21 -11.01
CA LYS A 140 -21.41 42.30 -9.60
C LYS A 140 -22.63 41.96 -8.76
N TYR A 141 -22.52 40.94 -7.93
CA TYR A 141 -23.61 40.44 -7.12
C TYR A 141 -23.59 41.09 -5.73
N ALA A 142 -24.75 41.14 -5.07
CA ALA A 142 -24.88 41.73 -3.72
C ALA A 142 -24.01 41.00 -2.67
N ASN A 143 -23.71 39.71 -2.89
CA ASN A 143 -22.79 38.93 -2.06
C ASN A 143 -21.31 39.24 -2.31
N GLY A 144 -20.99 40.20 -3.19
CA GLY A 144 -19.64 40.61 -3.56
C GLY A 144 -18.99 39.74 -4.64
N ALA A 145 -19.64 38.68 -5.12
CA ALA A 145 -19.14 37.92 -6.26
C ALA A 145 -19.13 38.77 -7.52
N VAL A 146 -18.16 38.52 -8.38
CA VAL A 146 -18.02 39.20 -9.68
C VAL A 146 -17.90 38.15 -10.77
N TYR A 147 -18.74 38.25 -11.79
CA TYR A 147 -18.61 37.47 -13.01
C TYR A 147 -18.26 38.39 -14.18
N GLU A 148 -17.27 38.00 -14.96
CA GLU A 148 -16.88 38.66 -16.20
C GLU A 148 -16.86 37.61 -17.32
N GLY A 149 -17.65 37.79 -18.36
CA GLY A 149 -17.72 36.83 -19.46
C GLY A 149 -19.00 36.91 -20.26
N GLY A 150 -19.34 35.78 -20.89
CA GLY A 150 -20.49 35.70 -21.77
C GLY A 150 -21.82 35.49 -21.05
N PHE A 151 -22.88 35.99 -21.68
CA PHE A 151 -24.25 35.87 -21.21
C PHE A 151 -25.18 35.41 -22.33
N GLN A 152 -26.14 34.57 -21.98
CA GLN A 152 -27.26 34.22 -22.84
C GLN A 152 -28.53 34.18 -21.98
N ASN A 153 -29.52 35.01 -22.33
CA ASN A 153 -30.77 35.14 -21.58
C ASN A 153 -30.55 35.40 -20.09
N ALA A 154 -29.65 36.34 -19.78
CA ALA A 154 -29.19 36.70 -18.43
C ALA A 154 -28.49 35.57 -17.64
N MET A 155 -28.21 34.41 -18.23
CA MET A 155 -27.42 33.34 -17.62
C MET A 155 -25.98 33.39 -18.11
N HIS A 156 -25.02 33.00 -17.27
CA HIS A 156 -23.62 32.83 -17.70
C HIS A 156 -23.54 31.83 -18.86
N HIS A 157 -22.80 32.16 -19.90
CA HIS A 157 -22.69 31.33 -21.09
C HIS A 157 -21.36 31.58 -21.83
N GLY A 158 -20.81 30.56 -22.48
CA GLY A 158 -19.50 30.66 -23.13
C GLY A 158 -18.39 30.74 -22.09
N ARG A 159 -17.33 31.51 -22.34
CA ARG A 159 -16.23 31.65 -21.37
C ARG A 159 -16.47 32.78 -20.39
N GLY A 160 -16.10 32.54 -19.15
CA GLY A 160 -16.16 33.58 -18.13
C GLY A 160 -15.36 33.25 -16.87
N LEU A 161 -15.09 34.30 -16.11
CA LEU A 161 -14.38 34.32 -14.85
C LEU A 161 -15.35 34.72 -13.73
N LEU A 162 -15.60 33.81 -12.81
CA LEU A 162 -16.28 34.08 -11.54
C LEU A 162 -15.22 34.23 -10.43
N THR A 163 -15.24 35.35 -9.72
CA THR A 163 -14.40 35.61 -8.53
C THR A 163 -15.31 35.84 -7.33
N GLN A 164 -15.08 35.10 -6.25
CA GLN A 164 -15.77 35.29 -4.97
C GLN A 164 -14.87 36.03 -3.96
N PRO A 165 -15.45 36.80 -3.02
CA PRO A 165 -14.68 37.45 -1.95
C PRO A 165 -13.89 36.48 -1.06
N SER A 166 -14.31 35.21 -1.00
CA SER A 166 -13.61 34.12 -0.30
C SER A 166 -12.24 33.79 -0.90
N GLY A 167 -11.94 34.25 -2.11
CA GLY A 167 -10.77 33.85 -2.88
C GLY A 167 -11.03 32.71 -3.86
N TYR A 168 -12.22 32.10 -3.87
CA TYR A 168 -12.59 31.13 -4.90
C TYR A 168 -12.68 31.80 -6.28
N ARG A 169 -12.03 31.20 -7.27
CA ARG A 169 -12.06 31.64 -8.67
C ARG A 169 -12.39 30.48 -9.58
N TYR A 170 -13.31 30.69 -10.52
CA TYR A 170 -13.62 29.77 -11.60
C TYR A 170 -13.41 30.49 -12.92
N GLU A 171 -12.51 29.99 -13.75
CA GLU A 171 -12.24 30.48 -15.09
C GLU A 171 -12.47 29.33 -16.07
N GLY A 172 -13.53 29.39 -16.87
CA GLY A 172 -13.87 28.25 -17.72
C GLY A 172 -15.10 28.45 -18.57
N ASP A 173 -15.55 27.35 -19.17
CA ASP A 173 -16.74 27.34 -19.99
C ASP A 173 -18.02 27.26 -19.11
N TRP A 174 -19.09 27.83 -19.64
CA TRP A 174 -20.40 27.93 -19.04
C TRP A 174 -21.46 27.61 -20.09
N VAL A 175 -22.47 26.82 -19.70
CA VAL A 175 -23.62 26.52 -20.53
C VAL A 175 -24.88 26.78 -19.71
N ASN A 176 -25.61 27.84 -20.05
CA ASN A 176 -26.88 28.21 -19.41
C ASN A 176 -26.78 28.29 -17.87
N GLY A 177 -25.74 28.94 -17.38
CA GLY A 177 -25.46 29.10 -15.94
C GLY A 177 -24.79 27.90 -15.27
N ALA A 178 -24.63 26.76 -15.96
CA ALA A 178 -23.88 25.62 -15.44
C ALA A 178 -22.40 25.71 -15.82
N LYS A 179 -21.52 25.40 -14.86
CA LYS A 179 -20.09 25.18 -15.11
C LYS A 179 -19.93 23.88 -15.89
N GLU A 180 -19.47 23.97 -17.13
CA GLU A 180 -19.29 22.83 -18.03
C GLU A 180 -18.02 23.01 -18.87
N GLY A 181 -17.57 21.98 -19.57
CA GLY A 181 -16.42 22.09 -20.48
C GLY A 181 -15.09 22.14 -19.72
N GLN A 182 -14.15 22.97 -20.17
CA GLN A 182 -12.83 23.09 -19.54
C GLN A 182 -12.82 24.26 -18.55
N ALA A 183 -12.16 24.06 -17.40
CA ALA A 183 -12.02 25.11 -16.40
C ALA A 183 -10.71 25.03 -15.63
N LYS A 184 -10.27 26.20 -15.16
CA LYS A 184 -9.29 26.40 -14.10
C LYS A 184 -10.01 26.94 -12.86
N ILE A 185 -9.89 26.22 -11.75
CA ILE A 185 -10.47 26.58 -10.47
C ILE A 185 -9.34 26.86 -9.49
N THR A 186 -9.36 28.02 -8.85
CA THR A 186 -8.48 28.33 -7.71
C THR A 186 -9.32 28.35 -6.45
N TYR A 187 -8.98 27.51 -5.49
CA TYR A 187 -9.69 27.40 -4.22
C TYR A 187 -9.10 28.36 -3.17
N PRO A 188 -9.88 28.73 -2.13
CA PRO A 188 -9.41 29.61 -1.06
C PRO A 188 -8.18 29.12 -0.30
N ASP A 189 -7.98 27.80 -0.21
CA ASP A 189 -6.83 27.18 0.42
C ASP A 189 -5.55 27.23 -0.45
N GLY A 190 -5.67 27.69 -1.71
CA GLY A 190 -4.60 27.74 -2.69
C GLY A 190 -4.54 26.54 -3.62
N ALA A 191 -5.41 25.53 -3.46
CA ALA A 191 -5.48 24.42 -4.39
C ALA A 191 -5.91 24.90 -5.78
N ILE A 192 -5.41 24.24 -6.82
CA ILE A 192 -5.71 24.57 -8.22
C ILE A 192 -6.17 23.31 -8.94
N TYR A 193 -7.37 23.36 -9.54
CA TYR A 193 -7.86 22.33 -10.43
C TYR A 193 -7.89 22.83 -11.87
N GLU A 194 -7.37 22.06 -12.81
CA GLU A 194 -7.42 22.33 -14.25
C GLU A 194 -7.97 21.09 -14.96
N GLY A 195 -9.16 21.19 -15.55
CA GLY A 195 -9.76 20.04 -16.21
C GLY A 195 -11.23 20.20 -16.58
N GLN A 196 -11.85 19.05 -16.85
CA GLN A 196 -13.21 18.97 -17.32
C GLN A 196 -14.25 19.17 -16.20
N MET A 197 -15.32 19.87 -16.54
CA MET A 197 -16.48 20.14 -15.69
C MET A 197 -17.74 19.61 -16.36
N LEU A 198 -18.64 19.05 -15.57
CA LEU A 198 -19.96 18.61 -16.00
C LEU A 198 -20.98 18.92 -14.91
N ALA A 199 -22.04 19.65 -15.27
CA ALA A 199 -23.13 20.00 -14.36
C ALA A 199 -22.66 20.58 -13.01
N GLY A 200 -21.66 21.47 -13.02
CA GLY A 200 -21.15 22.08 -11.80
C GLY A 200 -20.06 21.30 -11.06
N GLN A 201 -19.75 20.07 -11.47
CA GLN A 201 -18.80 19.19 -10.79
C GLN A 201 -17.59 18.87 -11.67
N ARG A 202 -16.44 18.61 -11.03
CA ARG A 202 -15.26 18.08 -11.71
C ARG A 202 -15.60 16.71 -12.30
N ALA A 203 -15.27 16.49 -13.55
CA ALA A 203 -15.58 15.28 -14.29
C ALA A 203 -14.48 15.01 -15.33
N GLY A 204 -14.46 13.83 -15.94
CA GLY A 204 -13.54 13.53 -17.04
C GLY A 204 -12.08 13.64 -16.63
N ARG A 205 -11.19 14.14 -17.50
CA ARG A 205 -9.78 14.34 -17.14
C ARG A 205 -9.54 15.69 -16.48
N GLY A 206 -8.70 15.70 -15.45
CA GLY A 206 -8.23 16.93 -14.83
C GLY A 206 -7.08 16.71 -13.85
N LYS A 207 -6.35 17.80 -13.62
CA LYS A 207 -5.21 17.88 -12.73
C LYS A 207 -5.54 18.75 -11.52
N LEU A 208 -5.35 18.22 -10.32
CA LEU A 208 -5.41 18.97 -9.06
C LEU A 208 -3.99 19.15 -8.53
N THR A 209 -3.63 20.39 -8.19
CA THR A 209 -2.39 20.74 -7.48
C THR A 209 -2.78 21.30 -6.12
N MET A 210 -2.34 20.64 -5.06
CA MET A 210 -2.59 21.04 -3.68
C MET A 210 -1.50 22.02 -3.19
N PRO A 211 -1.78 22.86 -2.18
CA PRO A 211 -0.81 23.80 -1.62
C PRO A 211 0.43 23.13 -1.01
N ASP A 212 0.29 21.91 -0.52
CA ASP A 212 1.37 21.07 0.02
C ASP A 212 2.22 20.40 -1.07
N GLY A 213 1.99 20.75 -2.34
CA GLY A 213 2.72 20.20 -3.47
C GLY A 213 2.21 18.85 -3.97
N LEU A 214 1.18 18.26 -3.36
CA LEU A 214 0.56 17.05 -3.89
C LEU A 214 -0.13 17.34 -5.23
N ILE A 215 0.14 16.51 -6.22
CA ILE A 215 -0.45 16.60 -7.55
C ILE A 215 -1.23 15.32 -7.82
N TYR A 216 -2.48 15.46 -8.24
CA TYR A 216 -3.25 14.38 -8.85
C TYR A 216 -3.52 14.73 -10.32
N ASP A 217 -3.17 13.84 -11.24
CA ASP A 217 -3.49 13.95 -12.66
C ASP A 217 -4.24 12.69 -13.11
N GLY A 218 -5.54 12.80 -13.37
CA GLY A 218 -6.35 11.61 -13.61
C GLY A 218 -7.81 11.88 -13.93
N THR A 219 -8.61 10.84 -13.71
CA THR A 219 -10.03 10.84 -14.05
C THR A 219 -10.87 11.30 -12.85
N TRP A 220 -11.93 12.04 -13.13
CA TRP A 220 -12.85 12.61 -12.17
C TRP A 220 -14.27 12.15 -12.48
N GLU A 221 -15.01 11.79 -11.46
CA GLU A 221 -16.41 11.40 -11.57
C GLU A 221 -17.18 11.98 -10.38
N ALA A 222 -18.26 12.70 -10.67
CA ALA A 222 -19.10 13.36 -9.67
C ALA A 222 -18.30 14.17 -8.63
N GLY A 223 -17.25 14.89 -9.07
CA GLY A 223 -16.41 15.71 -8.21
C GLY A 223 -15.31 14.97 -7.44
N GLN A 224 -15.20 13.64 -7.59
CA GLN A 224 -14.24 12.78 -6.88
C GLN A 224 -13.18 12.23 -7.83
N MET A 225 -11.98 11.96 -7.31
CA MET A 225 -10.95 11.23 -8.06
C MET A 225 -11.43 9.79 -8.27
N SER A 226 -11.38 9.32 -9.51
CA SER A 226 -11.91 8.03 -9.94
C SER A 226 -11.09 7.48 -11.11
N GLY A 227 -11.33 6.23 -11.51
CA GLY A 227 -10.68 5.63 -12.67
C GLY A 227 -9.15 5.62 -12.57
N ARG A 228 -8.44 5.72 -13.70
CA ARG A 228 -6.97 5.75 -13.69
C ARG A 228 -6.46 7.16 -13.44
N GLY A 229 -5.45 7.28 -12.60
CA GLY A 229 -4.74 8.53 -12.34
C GLY A 229 -3.34 8.33 -11.77
N GLU A 230 -2.63 9.43 -11.68
CA GLU A 230 -1.30 9.54 -11.11
C GLU A 230 -1.35 10.51 -9.92
N VAL A 231 -0.76 10.11 -8.80
CA VAL A 231 -0.51 10.98 -7.64
C VAL A 231 1.00 11.17 -7.52
N THR A 232 1.44 12.41 -7.31
CA THR A 232 2.81 12.75 -6.95
C THR A 232 2.80 13.56 -5.66
N HIS A 233 3.51 13.10 -4.64
CA HIS A 233 3.71 13.82 -3.39
C HIS A 233 4.96 14.69 -3.46
N GLN A 234 5.01 15.75 -2.64
CA GLN A 234 6.21 16.59 -2.51
C GLN A 234 7.45 15.81 -2.02
N SER A 235 7.23 14.71 -1.27
CA SER A 235 8.29 13.79 -0.84
C SER A 235 9.03 13.12 -2.00
N GLY A 236 8.40 13.03 -3.17
CA GLY A 236 8.86 12.22 -4.30
C GLY A 236 8.10 10.90 -4.45
N ASP A 237 7.22 10.54 -3.49
CA ASP A 237 6.36 9.36 -3.63
C ASP A 237 5.39 9.55 -4.80
N ARG A 238 5.26 8.52 -5.63
CA ARG A 238 4.41 8.51 -6.82
C ARG A 238 3.53 7.28 -6.81
N TYR A 239 2.25 7.46 -7.11
CA TYR A 239 1.33 6.36 -7.38
C TYR A 239 0.77 6.50 -8.80
N GLU A 240 0.68 5.40 -9.52
CA GLU A 240 -0.01 5.31 -10.80
C GLU A 240 -0.94 4.09 -10.79
N GLY A 241 -2.25 4.31 -10.92
CA GLY A 241 -3.18 3.19 -10.87
C GLY A 241 -4.63 3.60 -10.80
N GLN A 242 -5.46 2.65 -10.36
CA GLN A 242 -6.89 2.82 -10.19
C GLN A 242 -7.23 3.58 -8.90
N MET A 243 -8.22 4.46 -8.99
CA MET A 243 -8.69 5.33 -7.92
C MET A 243 -10.19 5.19 -7.78
N ARG A 244 -10.70 5.30 -6.55
CA ARG A 244 -12.13 5.36 -6.27
C ARG A 244 -12.38 6.25 -5.06
N GLY A 245 -13.18 7.30 -5.23
CA GLY A 245 -13.60 8.15 -4.13
C GLY A 245 -12.43 8.84 -3.42
N GLY A 246 -11.41 9.25 -4.17
CA GLY A 246 -10.23 9.90 -3.59
C GLY A 246 -9.19 8.96 -3.00
N LYS A 247 -9.37 7.63 -3.08
CA LYS A 247 -8.43 6.62 -2.58
C LYS A 247 -7.91 5.74 -3.69
N ARG A 248 -6.74 5.13 -3.47
CA ARG A 248 -6.19 4.07 -4.32
C ARG A 248 -6.97 2.79 -4.11
N GLU A 249 -7.31 2.14 -5.22
CA GLU A 249 -8.20 0.98 -5.26
C GLU A 249 -7.82 0.11 -6.47
N GLY A 250 -7.89 -1.21 -6.38
CA GLY A 250 -7.54 -2.10 -7.50
C GLY A 250 -6.06 -2.06 -7.86
N GLU A 251 -5.71 -2.36 -9.11
CA GLU A 251 -4.31 -2.47 -9.55
C GLU A 251 -3.62 -1.10 -9.64
N GLY A 252 -2.38 -1.02 -9.14
CA GLY A 252 -1.54 0.15 -9.27
C GLY A 252 -0.06 -0.11 -8.97
N ARG A 253 0.74 0.93 -9.21
CA ARG A 253 2.17 0.97 -8.93
C ARG A 253 2.46 2.16 -8.01
N ALA A 254 3.05 1.89 -6.85
CA ALA A 254 3.63 2.91 -5.98
C ALA A 254 5.16 2.88 -6.13
N THR A 255 5.76 4.03 -6.40
CA THR A 255 7.20 4.26 -6.35
C THR A 255 7.46 5.20 -5.18
N TYR A 256 8.24 4.77 -4.20
CA TYR A 256 8.54 5.54 -3.01
C TYR A 256 9.76 6.44 -3.24
N ALA A 257 9.89 7.51 -2.46
CA ALA A 257 10.99 8.47 -2.56
C ALA A 257 12.39 7.84 -2.35
N ASN A 258 12.46 6.73 -1.60
CA ASN A 258 13.69 5.95 -1.42
C ASN A 258 14.05 5.07 -2.64
N GLY A 259 13.17 4.99 -3.65
CA GLY A 259 13.33 4.19 -4.86
C GLY A 259 12.67 2.82 -4.80
N ASP A 260 12.11 2.42 -3.66
CA ASP A 260 11.37 1.16 -3.54
C ASP A 260 10.10 1.21 -4.39
N ILE A 261 9.66 0.04 -4.83
CA ILE A 261 8.51 -0.09 -5.72
C ILE A 261 7.55 -1.14 -5.17
N TYR A 262 6.26 -0.82 -5.17
CA TYR A 262 5.20 -1.81 -5.04
C TYR A 262 4.34 -1.82 -6.30
N GLU A 263 4.07 -3.00 -6.85
CA GLU A 263 3.15 -3.22 -7.97
C GLU A 263 2.14 -4.29 -7.59
N GLY A 264 0.85 -3.93 -7.54
CA GLY A 264 -0.20 -4.87 -7.19
C GLY A 264 -1.51 -4.19 -6.81
N GLN A 265 -2.33 -4.93 -6.08
CA GLN A 265 -3.67 -4.50 -5.70
C GLN A 265 -3.67 -3.57 -4.47
N PHE A 266 -4.59 -2.62 -4.47
CA PHE A 266 -4.87 -1.69 -3.39
C PHE A 266 -6.35 -1.78 -2.99
N ARG A 267 -6.64 -1.54 -1.72
CA ARG A 267 -7.99 -1.34 -1.19
C ARG A 267 -7.94 -0.29 -0.10
N ASP A 268 -8.78 0.75 -0.22
CA ASP A 268 -8.83 1.84 0.76
C ASP A 268 -7.43 2.41 1.09
N ASP A 269 -6.66 2.76 0.06
CA ASP A 269 -5.28 3.27 0.17
C ASP A 269 -4.24 2.30 0.75
N LYS A 270 -4.56 1.02 0.95
CA LYS A 270 -3.60 0.02 1.46
C LYS A 270 -3.33 -1.04 0.42
N ARG A 271 -2.08 -1.50 0.34
CA ARG A 271 -1.73 -2.73 -0.37
C ARG A 271 -2.57 -3.91 0.14
N ASP A 272 -3.20 -4.61 -0.78
CA ASP A 272 -4.10 -5.72 -0.49
C ASP A 272 -4.11 -6.70 -1.67
N GLY A 273 -4.67 -7.90 -1.52
CA GLY A 273 -4.73 -8.88 -2.60
C GLY A 273 -3.35 -9.46 -2.91
N THR A 274 -2.91 -9.42 -4.17
CA THR A 274 -1.59 -9.90 -4.60
C THR A 274 -0.74 -8.77 -5.13
N GLY A 275 0.56 -8.81 -4.88
CA GLY A 275 1.49 -7.82 -5.41
C GLY A 275 2.95 -8.15 -5.16
N THR A 276 3.81 -7.37 -5.81
CA THR A 276 5.26 -7.46 -5.73
C THR A 276 5.80 -6.19 -5.08
N PHE A 277 6.61 -6.35 -4.03
CA PHE A 277 7.45 -5.29 -3.49
C PHE A 277 8.89 -5.53 -3.91
N THR A 278 9.56 -4.50 -4.41
CA THR A 278 10.96 -4.50 -4.83
C THR A 278 11.68 -3.39 -4.10
N GLY A 279 12.56 -3.76 -3.17
CA GLY A 279 13.46 -2.87 -2.46
C GLY A 279 14.69 -2.53 -3.29
N THR A 280 15.24 -1.35 -3.07
CA THR A 280 16.49 -0.90 -3.72
C THR A 280 17.73 -1.68 -3.28
N ASP A 281 17.66 -2.36 -2.14
CA ASP A 281 18.67 -3.27 -1.60
C ASP A 281 18.68 -4.67 -2.26
N GLY A 282 17.74 -4.94 -3.17
CA GLY A 282 17.58 -6.24 -3.81
C GLY A 282 16.57 -7.16 -3.11
N TYR A 283 15.97 -6.73 -1.99
CA TYR A 283 14.87 -7.44 -1.37
C TYR A 283 13.65 -7.46 -2.31
N VAL A 284 13.08 -8.64 -2.55
CA VAL A 284 11.88 -8.78 -3.36
C VAL A 284 10.87 -9.67 -2.65
N TYR A 285 9.67 -9.18 -2.44
CA TYR A 285 8.54 -10.01 -2.00
C TYR A 285 7.49 -10.11 -3.08
N GLN A 286 7.05 -11.31 -3.41
CA GLN A 286 5.96 -11.61 -4.34
C GLN A 286 4.95 -12.49 -3.63
N GLY A 287 3.75 -11.99 -3.37
CA GLY A 287 2.78 -12.77 -2.63
C GLY A 287 1.50 -12.03 -2.28
N GLN A 288 0.81 -12.55 -1.26
CA GLN A 288 -0.44 -11.97 -0.80
C GLN A 288 -0.20 -10.86 0.22
N TRP A 289 -1.13 -9.90 0.24
CA TRP A 289 -1.14 -8.71 1.08
C TRP A 289 -2.52 -8.53 1.71
N ALA A 290 -2.60 -8.07 2.95
CA ALA A 290 -3.81 -7.42 3.47
C ALA A 290 -3.43 -6.24 4.33
N ALA A 291 -4.23 -5.19 4.18
CA ALA A 291 -4.14 -3.99 5.00
C ALA A 291 -2.69 -3.44 5.13
N GLY A 292 -1.89 -3.59 4.07
CA GLY A 292 -0.51 -3.10 4.00
C GLY A 292 0.57 -4.13 4.37
N GLN A 293 0.22 -5.30 4.90
CA GLN A 293 1.16 -6.29 5.40
C GLN A 293 1.25 -7.53 4.51
N MET A 294 2.43 -8.15 4.45
CA MET A 294 2.62 -9.45 3.80
C MET A 294 1.89 -10.53 4.60
N GLN A 295 1.20 -11.41 3.90
CA GLN A 295 0.40 -12.48 4.49
C GLN A 295 0.24 -13.65 3.54
N GLY A 296 -0.25 -14.78 4.06
CA GLY A 296 -0.60 -15.94 3.24
C GLY A 296 0.60 -16.50 2.48
N GLN A 297 0.41 -16.97 1.25
CA GLN A 297 1.51 -17.55 0.48
C GLN A 297 2.34 -16.46 -0.21
N GLY A 298 3.66 -16.60 -0.16
CA GLY A 298 4.57 -15.68 -0.83
C GLY A 298 5.98 -16.23 -1.04
N ARG A 299 6.74 -15.46 -1.82
CA ARG A 299 8.15 -15.71 -2.14
C ARG A 299 8.96 -14.46 -1.81
N VAL A 300 9.96 -14.63 -0.96
CA VAL A 300 10.93 -13.59 -0.61
C VAL A 300 12.26 -13.93 -1.28
N THR A 301 12.87 -12.98 -1.97
CA THR A 301 14.27 -13.02 -2.40
C THR A 301 15.01 -11.98 -1.57
N TYR A 302 16.00 -12.42 -0.80
CA TYR A 302 16.76 -11.55 0.09
C TYR A 302 17.95 -10.92 -0.66
N PRO A 303 18.53 -9.80 -0.15
CA PRO A 303 19.70 -9.15 -0.73
C PRO A 303 20.92 -10.05 -0.94
N ASP A 304 21.08 -11.07 -0.08
CA ASP A 304 22.16 -12.06 -0.18
C ASP A 304 21.93 -13.11 -1.28
N GLY A 305 20.77 -13.09 -1.93
CA GLY A 305 20.36 -14.02 -2.97
C GLY A 305 19.65 -15.28 -2.46
N SER A 306 19.48 -15.42 -1.13
CA SER A 306 18.67 -16.49 -0.56
C SER A 306 17.19 -16.29 -0.91
N VAL A 307 16.45 -17.39 -1.00
CA VAL A 307 15.04 -17.38 -1.42
C VAL A 307 14.21 -18.16 -0.42
N TYR A 308 13.20 -17.51 0.17
CA TYR A 308 12.16 -18.15 0.96
C TYR A 308 10.87 -18.27 0.14
N GLU A 309 10.21 -19.42 0.23
CA GLU A 309 8.88 -19.69 -0.34
C GLU A 309 8.02 -20.38 0.71
N GLY A 310 6.89 -19.78 1.08
CA GLY A 310 6.01 -20.35 2.08
C GLY A 310 4.96 -19.38 2.62
N GLU A 311 4.42 -19.74 3.77
CA GLU A 311 3.44 -18.94 4.48
C GLU A 311 4.08 -17.70 5.15
N MET A 312 3.34 -16.60 5.16
CA MET A 312 3.69 -15.31 5.72
C MET A 312 2.56 -14.83 6.63
N ALA A 313 2.90 -14.15 7.72
CA ALA A 313 1.96 -13.44 8.56
C ALA A 313 2.63 -12.21 9.16
N ALA A 314 1.95 -11.07 9.08
CA ALA A 314 2.43 -9.80 9.65
C ALA A 314 3.89 -9.49 9.26
N ASP A 315 4.18 -9.57 7.95
CA ASP A 315 5.49 -9.25 7.37
C ASP A 315 6.62 -10.26 7.69
N GLN A 316 6.29 -11.44 8.25
CA GLN A 316 7.27 -12.47 8.62
C GLN A 316 6.90 -13.86 8.10
N PRO A 317 7.89 -14.74 7.83
CA PRO A 317 7.66 -16.18 7.65
C PRO A 317 6.89 -16.80 8.84
N GLU A 318 5.85 -17.57 8.54
CA GLU A 318 4.99 -18.24 9.53
C GLU A 318 4.54 -19.59 8.94
N GLY A 319 4.04 -20.52 9.76
CA GLY A 319 3.46 -21.76 9.25
C GLY A 319 4.51 -22.67 8.63
N THR A 320 4.34 -23.07 7.37
CA THR A 320 5.31 -23.92 6.67
C THR A 320 5.98 -23.18 5.51
N GLY A 321 7.28 -23.40 5.32
CA GLY A 321 8.01 -22.79 4.24
C GLY A 321 9.39 -23.38 4.01
N LYS A 322 10.00 -22.99 2.89
CA LYS A 322 11.32 -23.42 2.46
C LYS A 322 12.22 -22.23 2.20
N ILE A 323 13.38 -22.19 2.83
CA ILE A 323 14.48 -21.27 2.49
C ILE A 323 15.58 -22.03 1.75
N THR A 324 16.08 -21.46 0.66
CA THR A 324 17.22 -21.96 -0.12
C THR A 324 18.30 -20.89 -0.15
N TYR A 325 19.50 -21.24 0.30
CA TYR A 325 20.66 -20.37 0.35
C TYR A 325 21.47 -20.44 -0.95
N THR A 326 22.34 -19.46 -1.18
CA THR A 326 23.14 -19.35 -2.40
C THR A 326 24.20 -20.45 -2.55
N ASP A 327 24.63 -21.07 -1.45
CA ASP A 327 25.52 -22.23 -1.43
C ASP A 327 24.80 -23.56 -1.72
N GLY A 328 23.47 -23.53 -1.92
CA GLY A 328 22.62 -24.69 -2.15
C GLY A 328 22.12 -25.36 -0.86
N ALA A 329 22.53 -24.90 0.32
CA ALA A 329 21.92 -25.33 1.57
C ALA A 329 20.44 -24.92 1.58
N SER A 330 19.60 -25.64 2.32
CA SER A 330 18.19 -25.32 2.45
C SER A 330 17.60 -25.83 3.76
N TYR A 331 16.50 -25.20 4.17
CA TYR A 331 15.63 -25.69 5.22
C TYR A 331 14.18 -25.69 4.71
N GLU A 332 13.43 -26.75 4.99
CA GLU A 332 12.02 -26.90 4.68
C GLU A 332 11.29 -27.43 5.92
N GLY A 333 10.33 -26.67 6.46
CA GLY A 333 9.65 -27.04 7.71
C GLY A 333 8.83 -25.92 8.32
N ASP A 334 8.67 -25.97 9.64
CA ASP A 334 7.86 -25.03 10.41
C ASP A 334 8.59 -23.71 10.71
N TRP A 335 7.86 -22.60 10.59
CA TRP A 335 8.29 -21.24 10.85
C TRP A 335 7.35 -20.58 11.85
N ARG A 336 7.90 -19.74 12.71
CA ARG A 336 7.11 -18.93 13.64
C ARG A 336 7.76 -17.59 13.85
N ALA A 337 7.04 -16.52 13.55
CA ALA A 337 7.52 -15.14 13.68
C ALA A 337 8.90 -14.93 13.02
N GLY A 338 9.08 -15.47 11.82
CA GLY A 338 10.30 -15.38 11.03
C GLY A 338 11.40 -16.37 11.41
N VAL A 339 11.23 -17.19 12.45
CA VAL A 339 12.27 -18.10 12.94
C VAL A 339 11.93 -19.54 12.64
N ILE A 340 12.92 -20.32 12.19
CA ILE A 340 12.87 -21.77 12.07
C ILE A 340 12.56 -22.40 13.43
N GLN A 341 11.45 -23.15 13.50
CA GLN A 341 10.95 -23.79 14.72
C GLN A 341 10.35 -25.17 14.37
N GLY A 342 9.86 -25.92 15.35
CA GLY A 342 9.01 -27.09 15.09
C GLY A 342 9.74 -28.23 14.38
N GLN A 343 9.10 -28.87 13.40
CA GLN A 343 9.68 -29.95 12.60
C GLN A 343 10.21 -29.43 11.26
N GLY A 344 11.27 -30.04 10.75
CA GLY A 344 11.74 -29.73 9.40
C GLY A 344 12.87 -30.61 8.91
N ARG A 345 13.32 -30.30 7.71
CA ARG A 345 14.43 -30.93 7.01
C ARG A 345 15.44 -29.86 6.59
N ALA A 346 16.65 -29.94 7.12
CA ALA A 346 17.80 -29.14 6.69
C ALA A 346 18.70 -29.97 5.76
N SER A 347 19.04 -29.43 4.60
CA SER A 347 20.05 -29.99 3.69
C SER A 347 21.22 -29.02 3.63
N TYR A 348 22.43 -29.50 3.89
CA TYR A 348 23.63 -28.67 3.96
C TYR A 348 24.41 -28.75 2.64
N SER A 349 25.17 -27.71 2.31
CA SER A 349 25.98 -27.64 1.07
C SER A 349 27.07 -28.72 0.99
N ASN A 350 27.51 -29.25 2.14
CA ASN A 350 28.42 -30.38 2.22
C ASN A 350 27.74 -31.76 2.03
N GLY A 351 26.43 -31.81 1.78
CA GLY A 351 25.65 -33.02 1.57
C GLY A 351 25.08 -33.67 2.83
N MET A 352 25.33 -33.11 4.02
CA MET A 352 24.64 -33.56 5.24
C MET A 352 23.14 -33.27 5.15
N VAL A 353 22.33 -34.11 5.80
CA VAL A 353 20.88 -33.90 5.90
C VAL A 353 20.43 -34.16 7.32
N TYR A 354 19.69 -33.22 7.90
CA TYR A 354 19.01 -33.38 9.18
C TYR A 354 17.50 -33.38 8.98
N GLU A 355 16.80 -34.31 9.60
CA GLU A 355 15.34 -34.39 9.65
C GLU A 355 14.90 -34.52 11.11
N GLY A 356 14.17 -33.54 11.63
CA GLY A 356 13.76 -33.56 13.02
C GLY A 356 13.31 -32.22 13.57
N SER A 357 13.52 -32.05 14.87
CA SER A 357 13.01 -30.94 15.66
C SER A 357 13.99 -29.76 15.68
N PHE A 358 13.44 -28.54 15.60
CA PHE A 358 14.15 -27.28 15.63
C PHE A 358 13.58 -26.35 16.69
N ARG A 359 14.46 -25.57 17.30
CA ARG A 359 14.12 -24.48 18.22
C ARG A 359 15.10 -23.34 18.04
N ASP A 360 14.59 -22.15 17.80
CA ASP A 360 15.39 -20.93 17.61
C ASP A 360 16.46 -21.11 16.52
N ALA A 361 16.06 -21.67 15.37
CA ALA A 361 16.90 -22.03 14.23
C ALA A 361 18.02 -23.06 14.49
N ARG A 362 18.00 -23.73 15.65
CA ARG A 362 18.94 -24.81 16.00
C ARG A 362 18.24 -26.15 16.03
N ILE A 363 18.97 -27.22 15.71
CA ILE A 363 18.50 -28.59 15.95
C ILE A 363 18.37 -28.82 17.46
N ASP A 364 17.18 -29.22 17.90
CA ASP A 364 16.84 -29.39 19.32
C ASP A 364 15.65 -30.35 19.42
N GLY A 365 15.75 -31.37 20.28
CA GLY A 365 14.73 -32.41 20.41
C GLY A 365 15.12 -33.70 19.69
N GLN A 366 14.18 -34.39 19.06
CA GLN A 366 14.44 -35.65 18.36
C GLN A 366 14.76 -35.39 16.89
N GLY A 367 15.74 -36.10 16.33
CA GLY A 367 16.03 -36.02 14.91
C GLY A 367 17.09 -36.99 14.40
N ARG A 368 17.14 -37.10 13.07
CA ARG A 368 18.04 -37.95 12.32
C ARG A 368 19.01 -37.10 11.48
N MET A 369 20.31 -37.22 11.74
CA MET A 369 21.37 -36.68 10.90
C MET A 369 21.94 -37.78 9.99
N THR A 370 22.08 -37.49 8.71
CA THR A 370 22.69 -38.37 7.70
C THR A 370 23.87 -37.64 7.07
N TYR A 371 25.04 -38.26 7.10
CA TYR A 371 26.27 -37.72 6.55
C TYR A 371 26.56 -38.33 5.16
N PRO A 372 27.31 -37.62 4.29
CA PRO A 372 27.65 -38.09 2.95
C PRO A 372 28.44 -39.41 2.92
N ASP A 373 29.21 -39.68 3.97
CA ASP A 373 30.01 -40.91 4.12
C ASP A 373 29.17 -42.13 4.51
N GLY A 374 27.88 -41.95 4.81
CA GLY A 374 26.97 -43.00 5.25
C GLY A 374 26.80 -43.08 6.77
N TYR A 375 27.50 -42.27 7.56
CA TYR A 375 27.26 -42.17 8.99
C TYR A 375 25.86 -41.60 9.26
N VAL A 376 25.12 -42.20 10.18
CA VAL A 376 23.77 -41.77 10.55
C VAL A 376 23.65 -41.72 12.06
N TYR A 377 23.13 -40.62 12.59
CA TYR A 377 22.72 -40.53 13.99
C TYR A 377 21.21 -40.31 14.06
N ASN A 378 20.52 -41.07 14.90
CA ASN A 378 19.10 -40.91 15.19
C ASN A 378 18.89 -40.86 16.71
N GLY A 379 18.52 -39.70 17.25
CA GLY A 379 18.40 -39.53 18.70
C GLY A 379 18.10 -38.11 19.14
N GLN A 380 18.46 -37.84 20.39
CA GLN A 380 18.22 -36.56 21.05
C GLN A 380 19.32 -35.53 20.74
N TRP A 381 18.88 -34.29 20.56
CA TRP A 381 19.70 -33.13 20.24
C TRP A 381 19.41 -31.99 21.21
N LYS A 382 20.45 -31.24 21.57
CA LYS A 382 20.33 -30.00 22.33
C LYS A 382 21.30 -28.97 21.76
N ASP A 383 20.75 -27.87 21.26
CA ASP A 383 21.51 -26.74 20.70
C ASP A 383 22.63 -27.18 19.72
N GLY A 384 22.33 -28.13 18.82
CA GLY A 384 23.32 -28.64 17.86
C GLY A 384 24.08 -29.90 18.26
N GLN A 385 24.02 -30.32 19.52
CA GLN A 385 24.84 -31.41 20.04
C GLN A 385 24.02 -32.67 20.32
N ARG A 386 24.64 -33.84 20.07
CA ARG A 386 24.05 -35.14 20.43
C ARG A 386 24.04 -35.26 21.96
N VAL A 387 22.87 -35.50 22.52
CA VAL A 387 22.68 -35.69 23.96
C VAL A 387 21.73 -36.85 24.21
N GLY A 388 21.62 -37.32 25.45
CA GLY A 388 20.61 -38.31 25.84
C GLY A 388 20.72 -39.61 25.04
N ARG A 389 19.60 -40.31 24.82
CA ARG A 389 19.60 -41.59 24.12
C ARG A 389 19.56 -41.43 22.60
N GLY A 390 20.37 -42.21 21.90
CA GLY A 390 20.39 -42.25 20.44
C GLY A 390 21.01 -43.52 19.87
N GLN A 391 20.92 -43.66 18.55
CA GLN A 391 21.54 -44.70 17.75
C GLN A 391 22.47 -44.07 16.71
N ALA A 392 23.72 -44.54 16.66
CA ALA A 392 24.69 -44.17 15.65
C ALA A 392 24.98 -45.39 14.75
N THR A 393 24.86 -45.23 13.44
CA THR A 393 25.16 -46.24 12.43
C THR A 393 26.34 -45.75 11.60
N TYR A 394 27.41 -46.53 11.59
CA TYR A 394 28.66 -46.20 10.92
C TYR A 394 28.67 -46.71 9.47
N PRO A 395 29.51 -46.13 8.58
CA PRO A 395 29.60 -46.54 7.18
C PRO A 395 29.93 -48.02 6.95
N ASP A 396 30.67 -48.63 7.89
CA ASP A 396 31.00 -50.06 7.86
C ASP A 396 29.80 -50.95 8.24
N GLY A 397 28.70 -50.39 8.74
CA GLY A 397 27.52 -51.10 9.24
C GLY A 397 27.56 -51.35 10.75
N THR A 398 28.58 -50.87 11.46
CA THR A 398 28.62 -50.90 12.93
C THR A 398 27.48 -50.04 13.48
N VAL A 399 26.82 -50.50 14.55
CA VAL A 399 25.71 -49.78 15.19
C VAL A 399 26.00 -49.63 16.67
N TYR A 400 25.95 -48.40 17.18
CA TYR A 400 25.90 -48.08 18.60
C TYR A 400 24.50 -47.63 18.98
N THR A 401 23.96 -48.09 20.12
CA THR A 401 22.73 -47.57 20.72
C THR A 401 22.98 -47.35 22.21
N GLY A 402 22.84 -46.12 22.70
CA GLY A 402 23.16 -45.78 24.08
C GLY A 402 23.01 -44.31 24.40
N GLU A 403 23.63 -43.88 25.49
CA GLU A 403 23.61 -42.49 25.95
C GLU A 403 24.76 -41.67 25.32
N PHE A 404 24.51 -40.36 25.19
CA PHE A 404 25.40 -39.36 24.65
C PHE A 404 25.43 -38.13 25.56
N VAL A 405 26.62 -37.55 25.77
CA VAL A 405 26.84 -36.28 26.48
C VAL A 405 27.86 -35.47 25.68
N ASP A 406 27.55 -34.21 25.39
CA ASP A 406 28.39 -33.28 24.62
C ASP A 406 28.93 -33.86 23.31
N GLY A 407 28.11 -34.67 22.63
CA GLY A 407 28.47 -35.35 21.39
C GLY A 407 29.12 -36.72 21.56
N LEU A 408 29.63 -37.08 22.73
CA LEU A 408 30.36 -38.33 22.95
C LEU A 408 29.47 -39.43 23.52
N ARG A 409 29.77 -40.68 23.20
CA ARG A 409 29.14 -41.84 23.86
C ARG A 409 29.51 -41.84 25.34
N GLU A 410 28.49 -41.98 26.19
CA GLU A 410 28.61 -41.89 27.64
C GLU A 410 27.61 -42.86 28.28
N GLY A 411 27.82 -43.25 29.54
CA GLY A 411 26.84 -44.00 30.31
C GLY A 411 26.75 -45.45 29.87
N GLN A 412 25.54 -45.95 29.59
CA GLN A 412 25.32 -47.34 29.16
C GLN A 412 24.98 -47.40 27.67
N GLY A 413 25.57 -48.37 26.97
CA GLY A 413 25.37 -48.50 25.53
C GLY A 413 25.74 -49.87 24.98
N LYS A 414 25.21 -50.14 23.79
CA LYS A 414 25.41 -51.37 23.03
C LYS A 414 26.03 -51.07 21.67
N LEU A 415 27.16 -51.69 21.37
CA LEU A 415 27.83 -51.66 20.06
C LEU A 415 27.69 -53.04 19.39
N THR A 416 27.31 -53.07 18.12
CA THR A 416 27.23 -54.29 17.30
C THR A 416 27.97 -54.04 15.99
N THR A 417 28.96 -54.86 15.66
CA THR A 417 29.66 -54.79 14.36
C THR A 417 29.06 -55.80 13.37
N PRO A 418 29.21 -55.59 12.05
CA PRO A 418 28.78 -56.57 11.04
C PRO A 418 29.50 -57.92 11.15
N ALA A 419 30.71 -57.93 11.70
CA ALA A 419 31.49 -59.13 11.94
C ALA A 419 30.93 -59.99 13.09
N GLY A 420 29.95 -59.48 13.85
CA GLY A 420 29.31 -60.21 14.95
C GLY A 420 29.88 -59.88 16.33
N PHE A 421 30.82 -58.93 16.45
CA PHE A 421 31.24 -58.42 17.76
C PHE A 421 30.10 -57.60 18.38
N ILE A 422 29.77 -57.88 19.63
CA ILE A 422 28.76 -57.17 20.41
C ILE A 422 29.39 -56.74 21.73
N TYR A 423 29.30 -55.46 22.08
CA TYR A 423 29.60 -54.97 23.42
C TYR A 423 28.35 -54.36 24.03
N GLU A 424 28.04 -54.66 25.28
CA GLU A 424 26.95 -54.05 26.05
C GLU A 424 27.47 -53.70 27.46
N GLY A 425 27.56 -52.41 27.78
CA GLY A 425 28.14 -51.97 29.04
C GLY A 425 28.42 -50.47 29.10
N GLY A 426 29.36 -50.09 29.96
CA GLY A 426 29.75 -48.71 30.25
C GLY A 426 30.55 -48.02 29.13
N TRP A 427 30.31 -46.72 28.99
CA TRP A 427 31.01 -45.81 28.09
C TRP A 427 31.38 -44.52 28.82
N LYS A 428 32.56 -43.99 28.50
CA LYS A 428 33.03 -42.71 29.01
C LYS A 428 33.85 -41.99 27.95
N ALA A 429 33.46 -40.75 27.64
CA ALA A 429 34.15 -39.91 26.66
C ALA A 429 34.41 -40.62 25.31
N GLY A 430 33.44 -41.41 24.83
CA GLY A 430 33.51 -42.11 23.55
C GLY A 430 34.16 -43.50 23.60
N GLU A 431 34.76 -43.89 24.73
CA GLU A 431 35.46 -45.16 24.88
C GLU A 431 34.67 -46.14 25.75
N ILE A 432 34.88 -47.44 25.52
CA ILE A 432 34.35 -48.51 26.39
C ILE A 432 35.05 -48.41 27.75
N ASP A 433 34.28 -48.12 28.81
CA ASP A 433 34.79 -47.86 30.16
C ASP A 433 33.74 -48.22 31.22
N GLY A 434 34.13 -49.00 32.23
CA GLY A 434 33.22 -49.53 33.25
C GLY A 434 32.86 -51.00 33.04
N GLU A 435 31.85 -51.47 33.76
CA GLU A 435 31.39 -52.86 33.67
C GLU A 435 30.66 -53.11 32.33
N GLY A 436 30.90 -54.27 31.72
CA GLY A 436 30.20 -54.66 30.51
C GLY A 436 30.43 -56.12 30.10
N THR A 437 29.74 -56.50 29.02
CA THR A 437 29.90 -57.81 28.36
C THR A 437 30.29 -57.60 26.90
N ALA A 438 31.40 -58.20 26.48
CA ALA A 438 31.86 -58.27 25.09
C ALA A 438 31.72 -59.69 24.55
N GLN A 439 30.91 -59.88 23.51
CA GLN A 439 30.80 -61.11 22.73
C GLN A 439 31.59 -60.95 21.42
N TYR A 440 32.47 -61.89 21.13
CA TYR A 440 33.34 -61.89 19.97
C TYR A 440 32.72 -62.71 18.82
N ASP A 441 33.21 -62.46 17.60
CA ASP A 441 32.84 -63.19 16.38
C ASP A 441 33.18 -64.69 16.46
N THR A 442 34.19 -65.05 17.25
CA THR A 442 34.55 -66.43 17.60
C THR A 442 33.49 -67.15 18.44
N GLY A 443 32.55 -66.41 19.04
CA GLY A 443 31.61 -66.90 20.05
C GLY A 443 32.12 -66.80 21.48
N ASP A 444 33.37 -66.33 21.67
CA ASP A 444 33.90 -66.05 23.00
C ASP A 444 33.13 -64.89 23.67
N THR A 445 33.06 -64.85 24.99
CA THR A 445 32.38 -63.79 25.75
C THR A 445 33.20 -63.39 26.97
N TYR A 446 33.47 -62.10 27.13
CA TYR A 446 34.06 -61.53 28.34
C TYR A 446 33.02 -60.70 29.10
N THR A 447 32.89 -60.90 30.40
CA THR A 447 32.12 -60.05 31.30
C THR A 447 33.01 -59.54 32.43
N GLY A 448 33.10 -58.22 32.59
CA GLY A 448 33.92 -57.59 33.62
C GLY A 448 34.17 -56.11 33.36
N HIS A 449 35.18 -55.58 34.02
CA HIS A 449 35.52 -54.17 33.93
C HIS A 449 36.39 -53.86 32.69
N PHE A 450 36.15 -52.69 32.11
CA PHE A 450 36.91 -52.14 31.00
C PHE A 450 37.45 -50.76 31.36
N ALA A 451 38.65 -50.45 30.89
CA ALA A 451 39.23 -49.12 30.96
C ALA A 451 39.84 -48.78 29.59
N ALA A 452 39.39 -47.68 28.99
CA ALA A 452 39.86 -47.21 27.68
C ALA A 452 39.85 -48.31 26.59
N GLY A 453 38.75 -49.04 26.47
CA GLY A 453 38.57 -50.13 25.50
C GLY A 453 39.25 -51.45 25.84
N LYS A 454 39.99 -51.53 26.95
CA LYS A 454 40.76 -52.72 27.33
C LYS A 454 40.12 -53.41 28.53
N ARG A 455 40.12 -54.74 28.51
CA ARG A 455 39.76 -55.57 29.67
C ARG A 455 40.72 -55.23 30.83
N GLN A 456 40.17 -54.86 31.97
CA GLN A 456 40.91 -54.35 33.11
C GLN A 456 40.21 -54.78 34.42
N GLY A 457 40.95 -55.11 35.47
CA GLY A 457 40.37 -55.53 36.75
C GLY A 457 39.75 -56.93 36.69
N GLN A 458 38.83 -57.20 37.61
CA GLN A 458 38.16 -58.50 37.72
C GLN A 458 37.23 -58.76 36.52
N GLY A 459 37.32 -59.95 35.94
CA GLY A 459 36.43 -60.36 34.84
C GLY A 459 36.47 -61.86 34.54
N VAL A 460 35.45 -62.32 33.82
CA VAL A 460 35.25 -63.72 33.42
C VAL A 460 35.19 -63.82 31.90
N MET A 461 36.06 -64.65 31.34
CA MET A 461 36.09 -65.01 29.93
C MET A 461 35.52 -66.42 29.73
N HIS A 462 34.46 -66.53 28.95
CA HIS A 462 33.86 -67.77 28.46
C HIS A 462 34.30 -67.99 27.01
N TYR A 463 35.09 -69.02 26.77
CA TYR A 463 35.53 -69.37 25.43
C TYR A 463 34.48 -70.22 24.72
N ALA A 464 34.39 -70.09 23.39
CA ALA A 464 33.52 -70.90 22.54
C ALA A 464 33.81 -72.40 22.65
N THR A 465 35.02 -72.77 23.07
CA THR A 465 35.43 -74.15 23.38
C THR A 465 34.78 -74.73 24.64
N GLY A 466 34.12 -73.89 25.45
CA GLY A 466 33.55 -74.23 26.75
C GLY A 466 34.48 -73.97 27.94
N GLN A 467 35.73 -73.55 27.69
CA GLN A 467 36.66 -73.15 28.74
C GLN A 467 36.20 -71.84 29.40
N VAL A 468 36.48 -71.69 30.71
CA VAL A 468 36.20 -70.46 31.47
C VAL A 468 37.46 -70.01 32.19
N ALA A 469 37.81 -68.73 32.07
CA ALA A 469 38.89 -68.07 32.82
C ALA A 469 38.32 -66.91 33.63
N SER A 470 38.55 -66.91 34.94
CA SER A 470 38.05 -65.89 35.87
C SER A 470 39.20 -65.37 36.72
N GLY A 471 39.37 -64.05 36.81
CA GLY A 471 40.50 -63.43 37.53
C GLY A 471 40.76 -61.98 37.12
N GLU A 472 41.98 -61.51 37.43
CA GLU A 472 42.43 -60.14 37.17
C GLU A 472 42.95 -59.96 35.74
N TRP A 473 42.51 -58.87 35.10
CA TRP A 473 42.92 -58.45 33.76
C TRP A 473 43.69 -57.12 33.84
N ASP A 474 44.79 -57.01 33.11
CA ASP A 474 45.53 -55.75 32.97
C ASP A 474 45.85 -55.51 31.50
N GLN A 475 45.27 -54.45 30.92
CA GLN A 475 45.44 -54.08 29.51
C GLN A 475 45.25 -55.27 28.54
N ASN A 476 44.10 -55.94 28.62
CA ASN A 476 43.75 -57.15 27.85
C ASN A 476 44.52 -58.43 28.21
N ARG A 477 45.43 -58.41 29.19
CA ARG A 477 46.19 -59.58 29.63
C ARG A 477 45.56 -60.22 30.86
N PHE A 478 45.26 -61.51 30.78
CA PHE A 478 44.80 -62.30 31.92
C PHE A 478 45.96 -62.64 32.86
N SER A 479 45.73 -62.48 34.16
CA SER A 479 46.64 -62.88 35.24
C SER A 479 46.00 -64.03 36.01
N ASP A 480 46.59 -65.22 35.94
CA ASP A 480 46.10 -66.37 36.70
C ASP A 480 46.41 -66.15 38.20
N PRO A 481 45.41 -66.20 39.10
CA PRO A 481 45.67 -66.20 40.54
C PRO A 481 46.45 -67.43 41.04
N ALA A 482 46.64 -68.48 40.22
CA ALA A 482 47.43 -69.67 40.57
C ALA A 482 48.88 -69.61 40.08
N GLY A 483 49.66 -68.68 40.63
CA GLY A 483 51.09 -68.52 40.39
C GLY A 483 51.98 -68.75 41.62
N GLU A 484 51.58 -69.57 42.61
CA GLU A 484 52.50 -69.98 43.68
C GLU A 484 53.33 -71.20 43.25
N THR A 485 54.58 -70.92 42.95
CA THR A 485 55.65 -71.90 42.78
C THR A 485 55.97 -72.56 44.13
N SER A 486 55.55 -73.82 44.32
CA SER A 486 56.16 -74.70 45.32
C SER A 486 56.85 -75.86 44.62
N SER A 487 58.18 -75.79 44.51
CA SER A 487 58.99 -76.99 44.27
C SER A 487 58.96 -77.89 45.51
N PRO A 488 58.84 -79.21 45.33
CA PRO A 488 59.68 -80.09 46.12
C PRO A 488 60.45 -81.08 45.24
N GLN A 489 61.69 -81.23 45.65
CA GLN A 489 62.70 -82.15 45.17
C GLN A 489 62.29 -83.59 45.56
N GLY A 490 62.24 -84.53 44.60
CA GLY A 490 62.23 -85.97 44.91
C GLY A 490 61.47 -86.91 43.96
N ALA A 491 62.25 -87.59 43.10
CA ALA A 491 62.08 -88.97 42.62
C ALA A 491 60.90 -89.39 41.67
N THR A 492 61.32 -89.68 40.43
CA THR A 492 60.97 -90.83 39.55
C THR A 492 59.60 -90.99 38.88
N ALA A 493 59.72 -91.17 37.55
CA ALA A 493 58.90 -91.92 36.57
C ALA A 493 57.94 -91.11 35.65
N PRO A 494 57.75 -91.56 34.38
CA PRO A 494 57.41 -90.68 33.26
C PRO A 494 55.95 -90.80 32.82
N GLY A 495 55.42 -89.69 32.30
CA GLY A 495 54.23 -89.68 31.46
C GLY A 495 53.02 -88.98 32.10
N ALA A 496 52.88 -87.69 31.81
CA ALA A 496 51.60 -87.05 31.60
C ALA A 496 51.87 -85.72 30.88
N ALA A 497 51.05 -85.47 29.87
CA ALA A 497 51.14 -84.29 29.02
C ALA A 497 51.10 -83.01 29.86
N ASP A 498 52.03 -82.13 29.54
CA ASP A 498 52.02 -80.71 29.83
C ASP A 498 50.71 -80.11 29.30
N THR A 499 49.68 -79.98 30.15
CA THR A 499 48.53 -79.12 29.87
C THR A 499 48.98 -77.70 30.18
N GLY A 500 49.61 -77.12 29.17
CA GLY A 500 50.11 -75.75 29.18
C GLY A 500 49.02 -74.77 29.64
N VAL A 501 49.50 -73.80 30.41
CA VAL A 501 48.81 -72.56 30.78
C VAL A 501 48.04 -72.05 29.57
N ALA A 502 46.73 -71.85 29.74
CA ALA A 502 45.88 -71.29 28.71
C ALA A 502 46.36 -69.87 28.39
N GLN A 503 47.12 -69.73 27.31
CA GLN A 503 47.37 -68.42 26.74
C GLN A 503 46.05 -67.92 26.18
N ASP A 504 45.60 -66.76 26.66
CA ASP A 504 44.46 -66.08 26.05
C ASP A 504 44.82 -65.74 24.59
N THR A 505 44.24 -66.48 23.65
CA THR A 505 44.39 -66.23 22.21
C THR A 505 43.20 -65.43 21.64
N SER A 506 42.25 -65.02 22.48
CA SER A 506 41.12 -64.20 22.04
C SER A 506 41.61 -62.82 21.61
N ALA A 507 41.02 -62.29 20.54
CA ALA A 507 41.34 -60.95 20.10
C ALA A 507 40.96 -59.94 21.19
N ALA A 508 41.75 -58.89 21.35
CA ALA A 508 41.31 -57.73 22.09
C ALA A 508 39.99 -57.19 21.47
N PRO A 509 39.12 -56.53 22.27
CA PRO A 509 38.02 -55.78 21.70
C PRO A 509 38.53 -54.91 20.54
N PRO A 510 37.83 -54.88 19.39
CA PRO A 510 38.22 -53.99 18.32
C PRO A 510 38.25 -52.56 18.87
N GLU A 511 39.25 -51.79 18.45
CA GLU A 511 39.34 -50.38 18.80
C GLU A 511 38.07 -49.70 18.28
N ALA A 512 37.26 -49.15 19.18
CA ALA A 512 35.98 -48.57 18.80
C ALA A 512 36.25 -47.43 17.80
N ALA A 513 35.58 -47.46 16.65
CA ALA A 513 35.79 -46.50 15.58
C ALA A 513 35.82 -45.06 16.15
N SER A 514 36.95 -44.37 15.95
CA SER A 514 37.28 -43.10 16.58
C SER A 514 36.80 -41.88 15.77
N ALA A 515 35.86 -42.08 14.86
CA ALA A 515 35.32 -41.01 14.02
C ALA A 515 34.16 -40.30 14.77
N GLU A 516 34.44 -39.67 15.91
CA GLU A 516 33.49 -38.78 16.56
C GLU A 516 33.97 -37.34 16.38
N ASP A 517 33.85 -36.81 15.16
CA ASP A 517 34.09 -35.39 14.92
C ASP A 517 32.90 -34.61 15.53
N ASN A 518 33.17 -33.80 16.55
CA ASN A 518 32.15 -33.03 17.27
C ASN A 518 31.81 -31.74 16.50
N LEU A 519 31.49 -31.89 15.21
CA LEU A 519 31.05 -30.78 14.39
C LEU A 519 29.61 -30.44 14.79
N THR A 520 29.41 -29.26 15.37
CA THR A 520 28.08 -28.72 15.58
C THR A 520 27.58 -28.24 14.21
N PRO A 521 26.62 -28.95 13.57
CA PRO A 521 26.09 -28.50 12.30
C PRO A 521 25.24 -27.27 12.57
N GLN A 522 25.64 -26.15 11.98
CA GLN A 522 24.84 -24.94 11.96
C GLN A 522 24.44 -24.69 10.52
N LEU A 523 23.14 -24.45 10.30
CA LEU A 523 22.75 -23.75 9.08
C LEU A 523 23.50 -22.41 9.05
N PRO A 524 23.79 -21.87 7.85
CA PRO A 524 24.25 -20.49 7.75
C PRO A 524 23.37 -19.63 8.65
N THR A 525 23.95 -19.07 9.71
CA THR A 525 23.18 -18.25 10.64
C THR A 525 22.78 -16.98 9.89
N GLU A 526 21.56 -16.49 10.14
CA GLU A 526 21.10 -15.15 9.71
C GLU A 526 22.06 -14.00 10.13
N SER A 527 23.12 -14.28 10.91
CA SER A 527 24.12 -13.27 11.28
C SER A 527 25.07 -12.85 10.14
N GLU A 528 25.05 -13.52 8.98
CA GLU A 528 25.73 -13.04 7.76
C GLU A 528 24.83 -13.03 6.51
N ALA A 529 23.75 -13.82 6.50
CA ALA A 529 22.62 -13.67 5.59
C ALA A 529 21.65 -12.69 6.24
N GLY A 530 21.89 -11.39 6.02
CA GLY A 530 21.37 -10.26 6.80
C GLY A 530 20.09 -10.55 7.59
N GLU A 531 20.14 -10.29 8.90
CA GLU A 531 18.93 -10.01 9.69
C GLU A 531 17.93 -9.32 8.77
N MET A 532 16.67 -9.79 8.69
CA MET A 532 15.59 -8.92 8.24
C MET A 532 15.87 -7.59 8.90
N PRO A 533 16.24 -6.54 8.13
CA PRO A 533 16.97 -5.46 8.74
C PRO A 533 16.10 -4.96 9.88
N GLN A 534 16.63 -4.94 11.11
CA GLN A 534 15.93 -4.23 12.18
C GLN A 534 15.80 -2.74 11.78
N ASP A 535 16.69 -2.28 10.88
CA ASP A 535 16.62 -1.04 10.11
C ASP A 535 15.67 -1.08 8.88
N GLY A 536 15.07 -2.23 8.56
CA GLY A 536 13.91 -2.43 7.66
C GLY A 536 12.58 -2.11 8.35
N GLN A 537 12.63 -1.77 9.64
CA GLN A 537 11.69 -0.82 10.24
C GLN A 537 11.96 0.64 9.81
N THR A 538 12.78 0.89 8.78
CA THR A 538 12.43 1.95 7.83
C THR A 538 11.14 1.47 7.17
N ALA A 539 10.04 1.67 7.90
CA ALA A 539 8.74 1.13 7.65
C ALA A 539 8.50 1.06 6.14
N LEU A 540 8.01 -0.07 5.66
CA LEU A 540 7.03 -0.05 4.58
C LEU A 540 6.15 1.17 4.85
N GLN A 541 6.46 2.30 4.21
CA GLN A 541 6.04 3.58 4.78
C GLN A 541 4.53 3.50 4.91
N PRO A 542 3.95 3.95 6.04
CA PRO A 542 2.51 3.92 6.18
C PRO A 542 1.96 4.57 4.94
N ASP A 543 1.18 3.79 4.20
CA ASP A 543 0.77 4.13 2.86
C ASP A 543 0.11 5.51 2.94
N THR A 544 0.80 6.55 2.46
CA THR A 544 0.47 7.92 2.86
C THR A 544 -0.91 8.22 2.33
N SER A 545 -1.85 8.41 3.25
CA SER A 545 -3.23 8.63 2.87
C SER A 545 -3.33 9.91 2.06
N LEU A 546 -4.11 9.87 0.98
CA LEU A 546 -4.35 11.06 0.20
C LEU A 546 -5.06 12.10 1.08
N PRO A 547 -4.62 13.37 1.08
CA PRO A 547 -5.30 14.41 1.82
C PRO A 547 -6.72 14.55 1.30
N ALA A 548 -7.63 14.96 2.19
CA ALA A 548 -8.99 15.25 1.80
C ALA A 548 -8.99 16.31 0.70
N VAL A 549 -9.63 16.00 -0.43
CA VAL A 549 -9.79 16.93 -1.53
C VAL A 549 -10.64 18.10 -1.04
N PRO A 550 -10.26 19.37 -1.31
CA PRO A 550 -11.05 20.51 -0.87
C PRO A 550 -12.49 20.38 -1.34
N ASP A 551 -13.40 20.62 -0.40
CA ASP A 551 -14.82 20.44 -0.63
C ASP A 551 -15.30 21.38 -1.74
N THR A 552 -16.09 20.82 -2.64
CA THR A 552 -16.69 21.49 -3.80
C THR A 552 -17.82 22.45 -3.42
N THR A 553 -18.20 22.50 -2.14
CA THR A 553 -19.26 23.38 -1.66
C THR A 553 -18.77 24.82 -1.69
N ALA A 554 -19.08 25.51 -2.80
CA ALA A 554 -19.18 26.96 -2.76
C ALA A 554 -20.02 27.33 -1.53
N PRO A 555 -19.57 28.29 -0.69
CA PRO A 555 -20.34 28.70 0.47
C PRO A 555 -21.76 29.03 -0.01
N THR A 556 -22.72 28.41 0.68
CA THR A 556 -24.14 28.42 0.32
C THR A 556 -24.56 29.85 -0.02
N GLU A 557 -25.00 30.08 -1.26
CA GLU A 557 -25.70 31.30 -1.63
C GLU A 557 -26.93 31.42 -0.74
N SER A 558 -26.78 32.17 0.34
CA SER A 558 -27.86 32.44 1.27
C SER A 558 -28.67 33.56 0.64
N SER A 559 -29.73 33.17 -0.07
CA SER A 559 -30.76 34.10 -0.52
C SER A 559 -31.41 34.75 0.70
N GLN A 560 -31.21 36.05 0.86
CA GLN A 560 -32.18 36.94 1.50
C GLN A 560 -32.66 37.96 0.48
#